data_AF-A0A9N8ZMG2-F1
#
_entry.id   AF-A0A9N8ZMG2-F1
#
_cell.length_a   1.000
_cell.length_b   1.000
_cell.length_c   1.000
_cell.angle_alpha   90.00
_cell.angle_beta   90.00
_cell.angle_gamma   90.00
#
_symmetry.space_group_name_H-M   'P 1'
#
loop_
_entity.id
_entity.type
_entity.pdbx_description
1 polymer ?
#
loop_
_entity_poly.entity_id
_entity_poly.type
_entity_poly.pdbx_seq_one_letter_code
_entity_poly.pdbx_strand_id
1 'polypeptide(L)'
;MDHTISQRQEGLSFLCYFLAGIGNKHISSLKKDIAMFLNHSGASDQAIDTLSNMQLSSTSRENRREKNVISSIHRDNVTRDLVKYQTNAIIVNIDDYHNIHGLRIPTTTSTSTVAHMTTVLAIPIPTTTAIPKNVGDNVYADIHNPRIVDSDILISKIECRCRDEKINGVERRLDEKVEEGLDKVETKIYELRDLIMAQNLR
;
A
#
# COMPACT_ATOMS: atom_id res chain seq x y z
N MET A 1 42.22 -5.09 -35.95
CA MET A 1 40.87 -5.69 -36.04
C MET A 1 40.45 -6.35 -34.74
N ASP A 2 41.38 -6.93 -33.96
CA ASP A 2 41.05 -7.62 -32.69
C ASP A 2 40.57 -6.70 -31.56
N HIS A 3 41.10 -5.47 -31.45
CA HIS A 3 40.75 -4.55 -30.36
C HIS A 3 39.28 -4.09 -30.39
N THR A 4 38.70 -3.92 -31.59
CA THR A 4 37.28 -3.51 -31.76
C THR A 4 36.31 -4.69 -31.62
N ILE A 5 36.78 -5.92 -31.81
CA ILE A 5 36.01 -7.14 -31.51
C ILE A 5 35.98 -7.37 -30.00
N SER A 6 37.12 -7.22 -29.31
CA SER A 6 37.21 -7.31 -27.84
C SER A 6 36.34 -6.28 -27.14
N GLN A 7 36.39 -5.00 -27.54
CA GLN A 7 35.53 -3.95 -26.97
C GLN A 7 34.03 -4.20 -27.19
N ARG A 8 33.64 -4.76 -28.34
CA ARG A 8 32.24 -5.13 -28.59
C ARG A 8 31.79 -6.32 -27.74
N GLN A 9 32.67 -7.29 -27.48
CA GLN A 9 32.40 -8.41 -26.58
C GLN A 9 32.27 -7.97 -25.11
N GLU A 10 33.08 -7.01 -24.67
CA GLU A 10 33.00 -6.41 -23.33
C GLU A 10 31.69 -5.64 -23.13
N GLY A 11 31.28 -4.81 -24.10
CA GLY A 11 30.01 -4.10 -24.05
C GLY A 11 28.79 -5.02 -24.04
N LEU A 12 28.84 -6.12 -24.81
CA LEU A 12 27.78 -7.12 -24.85
C LEU A 12 27.70 -7.91 -23.54
N SER A 13 28.85 -8.22 -22.93
CA SER A 13 28.93 -8.84 -21.61
C SER A 13 28.33 -7.93 -20.53
N PHE A 14 28.69 -6.64 -20.53
CA PHE A 14 28.14 -5.66 -19.60
C PHE A 14 26.61 -5.55 -19.72
N LEU A 15 26.08 -5.49 -20.95
CA LEU A 15 24.64 -5.44 -21.19
C LEU A 15 23.94 -6.71 -20.67
N CYS A 16 24.51 -7.90 -20.91
CA CYS A 16 23.98 -9.15 -20.38
C CYS A 16 23.93 -9.16 -18.84
N TYR A 17 24.99 -8.70 -18.17
CA TYR A 17 25.01 -8.59 -16.71
C TYR A 17 24.00 -7.56 -16.19
N PHE A 18 23.84 -6.44 -16.88
CA PHE A 18 22.88 -5.41 -16.52
C PHE A 18 21.43 -5.93 -16.64
N LEU A 19 21.10 -6.56 -17.77
CA LEU A 19 19.78 -7.16 -18.00
C LEU A 19 19.51 -8.30 -17.01
N ALA A 20 20.49 -9.16 -16.72
CA ALA A 20 20.38 -10.19 -15.70
C ALA A 20 20.15 -9.59 -14.31
N GLY A 21 20.84 -8.48 -13.97
CA GLY A 21 20.64 -7.75 -12.72
C GLY A 21 19.22 -7.20 -12.58
N ILE A 22 18.68 -6.59 -13.64
CA ILE A 22 17.29 -6.12 -13.68
C ILE A 22 16.33 -7.29 -13.51
N GLY A 23 16.49 -8.36 -14.30
CA GLY A 23 15.67 -9.56 -14.21
C GLY A 23 15.67 -10.17 -12.80
N ASN A 24 16.85 -10.30 -12.19
CA ASN A 24 17.00 -10.83 -10.84
C ASN A 24 16.29 -9.96 -9.79
N LYS A 25 16.30 -8.64 -9.95
CA LYS A 25 15.57 -7.71 -9.05
C LYS A 25 14.07 -7.92 -9.16
N HIS A 26 13.51 -7.98 -10.38
CA HIS A 26 12.08 -8.20 -10.60
C HIS A 26 11.63 -9.57 -10.09
N ILE A 27 12.40 -10.62 -10.38
CA ILE A 27 12.13 -11.98 -9.88
C ILE A 27 12.15 -12.00 -8.35
N SER A 28 13.12 -11.33 -7.72
CA SER A 28 13.20 -11.25 -6.26
C SER A 28 12.02 -10.49 -5.64
N SER A 29 11.59 -9.40 -6.28
CA SER A 29 10.40 -8.65 -5.86
C SER A 29 9.13 -9.49 -5.99
N LEU A 30 8.95 -10.20 -7.11
CA LEU A 30 7.78 -11.06 -7.33
C LEU A 30 7.70 -12.18 -6.29
N LYS A 31 8.83 -12.82 -5.95
CA LYS A 31 8.89 -13.84 -4.90
C LYS A 31 8.40 -13.31 -3.55
N LYS A 32 8.72 -12.06 -3.23
CA LYS A 32 8.27 -11.38 -2.00
C LYS A 32 6.77 -11.09 -2.02
N ASP A 33 6.26 -10.58 -3.14
CA ASP A 33 4.83 -10.32 -3.31
C ASP A 33 4.01 -11.61 -3.17
N ILE A 34 4.47 -12.72 -3.75
CA ILE A 34 3.86 -14.04 -3.58
C ILE A 34 3.85 -14.48 -2.11
N ALA A 35 4.97 -14.33 -1.40
CA ALA A 35 5.04 -14.72 0.02
C ALA A 35 4.11 -13.87 0.89
N MET A 36 4.04 -12.56 0.65
CA MET A 36 3.11 -11.66 1.33
C MET A 36 1.65 -12.06 1.08
N PHE A 37 1.31 -12.34 -0.18
CA PHE A 37 -0.03 -12.78 -0.56
C PHE A 37 -0.43 -14.10 0.10
N LEU A 38 0.46 -15.10 0.10
CA LEU A 38 0.21 -16.40 0.73
C LEU A 38 0.01 -16.26 2.23
N ASN A 39 0.89 -15.51 2.89
CA ASN A 39 0.77 -15.26 4.33
C ASN A 39 -0.50 -14.47 4.67
N HIS A 40 -0.92 -13.53 3.81
CA HIS A 40 -2.20 -12.83 3.96
C HIS A 40 -3.40 -13.76 3.75
N SER A 41 -3.30 -14.72 2.84
CA SER A 41 -4.33 -15.73 2.56
C SER A 41 -4.42 -16.83 3.64
N GLY A 42 -3.62 -16.74 4.71
CA GLY A 42 -3.60 -17.70 5.80
C GLY A 42 -2.74 -18.94 5.56
N ALA A 43 -1.86 -18.94 4.55
CA ALA A 43 -0.91 -20.03 4.36
C ALA A 43 0.06 -20.13 5.54
N SER A 44 0.36 -21.36 5.96
CA SER A 44 1.31 -21.61 7.06
C SER A 44 2.74 -21.24 6.65
N ASP A 45 3.58 -20.89 7.63
CA ASP A 45 5.00 -20.60 7.39
C ASP A 45 5.71 -21.79 6.72
N GLN A 46 5.33 -23.03 7.07
CA GLN A 46 5.85 -24.25 6.44
C GLN A 46 5.49 -24.35 4.95
N ALA A 47 4.26 -23.98 4.57
CA ALA A 47 3.84 -23.98 3.17
C ALA A 47 4.60 -22.92 2.37
N ILE A 48 4.78 -21.72 2.95
CA ILE A 48 5.57 -20.64 2.35
C ILE A 48 7.04 -21.06 2.19
N ASP A 49 7.64 -21.65 3.22
CA ASP A 49 9.03 -22.11 3.16
C ASP A 49 9.21 -23.28 2.18
N THR A 50 8.21 -24.14 2.02
CA THR A 50 8.21 -25.19 0.98
C THR A 50 8.26 -24.56 -0.43
N LEU A 51 7.42 -23.55 -0.69
CA LEU A 51 7.44 -22.82 -1.96
C LEU A 51 8.74 -22.02 -2.16
N SER A 52 9.35 -21.55 -1.07
CA SER A 52 10.64 -20.89 -1.11
C SER A 52 11.77 -21.86 -1.44
N ASN A 53 11.75 -23.08 -0.89
CA ASN A 53 12.68 -24.15 -1.25
C ASN A 53 12.53 -24.56 -2.72
N MET A 54 11.32 -24.47 -3.29
CA MET A 54 11.06 -24.63 -4.73
C MET A 54 11.43 -23.39 -5.57
N GLN A 55 12.00 -22.35 -4.95
CA GLN A 55 12.36 -21.08 -5.56
C GLN A 55 11.19 -20.27 -6.15
N LEU A 56 9.94 -20.59 -5.80
CA LEU A 56 8.74 -19.90 -6.28
C LEU A 56 8.34 -18.70 -5.40
N SER A 57 8.81 -18.67 -4.15
CA SER A 57 8.47 -17.63 -3.17
C SER A 57 9.68 -17.23 -2.31
N SER A 58 9.55 -16.15 -1.54
CA SER A 58 10.50 -15.84 -0.46
C SER A 58 10.15 -16.61 0.82
N THR A 59 11.09 -16.69 1.74
CA THR A 59 10.89 -17.42 3.00
C THR A 59 9.93 -16.69 3.93
N SER A 60 9.25 -17.45 4.80
CA SER A 60 8.41 -16.93 5.87
C SER A 60 9.16 -15.91 6.74
N ARG A 61 10.44 -16.19 7.02
CA ARG A 61 11.34 -15.30 7.77
C ARG A 61 11.56 -13.96 7.08
N GLU A 62 11.83 -13.96 5.77
CA GLU A 62 12.04 -12.73 5.00
C GLU A 62 10.76 -11.89 4.96
N ASN A 63 9.62 -12.53 4.70
CA ASN A 63 8.31 -11.88 4.74
C ASN A 63 8.04 -11.21 6.10
N ARG A 64 8.35 -11.87 7.22
CA ARG A 64 8.20 -11.28 8.56
C ARG A 64 9.08 -10.05 8.76
N ARG A 65 10.31 -10.06 8.24
CA ARG A 65 11.21 -8.89 8.31
C ARG A 65 10.62 -7.71 7.56
N GLU A 66 10.12 -7.94 6.34
CA GLU A 66 9.50 -6.87 5.54
C GLU A 66 8.25 -6.31 6.21
N LYS A 67 7.39 -7.18 6.78
CA LYS A 67 6.23 -6.73 7.56
C LYS A 67 6.63 -5.87 8.75
N ASN A 68 7.70 -6.22 9.46
CA ASN A 68 8.19 -5.41 10.57
C ASN A 68 8.69 -4.03 10.11
N VAL A 69 9.39 -3.97 8.98
CA VAL A 69 9.85 -2.70 8.39
C VAL A 69 8.65 -1.84 7.97
N ILE A 70 7.69 -2.41 7.25
CA ILE A 70 6.46 -1.71 6.83
C ILE A 70 5.67 -1.23 8.05
N SER A 71 5.54 -2.06 9.09
CA SER A 71 4.86 -1.69 10.33
C SER A 71 5.54 -0.53 11.03
N SER A 72 6.89 -0.52 11.10
CA SER A 72 7.64 0.61 11.69
C SER A 72 7.42 1.90 10.90
N ILE A 73 7.56 1.85 9.56
CA ILE A 73 7.35 3.00 8.69
C ILE A 73 5.91 3.53 8.82
N HIS A 74 4.94 2.61 8.84
CA HIS A 74 3.54 2.96 9.00
C HIS A 74 3.28 3.63 10.34
N ARG A 75 3.82 3.10 11.45
CA ARG A 75 3.73 3.70 12.79
C ARG A 75 4.28 5.13 12.77
N ASP A 76 5.44 5.35 12.17
CA ASP A 76 6.05 6.68 12.09
C ASP A 76 5.23 7.64 11.24
N ASN A 77 4.66 7.17 10.12
CA ASN A 77 3.79 7.97 9.26
C ASN A 77 2.49 8.37 9.98
N VAL A 78 1.80 7.41 10.60
CA VAL A 78 0.58 7.66 11.37
C VAL A 78 0.86 8.66 12.50
N THR A 79 1.96 8.48 13.23
CA THR A 79 2.36 9.41 14.30
C THR A 79 2.58 10.82 13.76
N ARG A 80 3.30 10.94 12.64
CA ARG A 80 3.57 12.23 12.00
C ARG A 80 2.28 12.93 11.57
N ASP A 81 1.35 12.20 10.97
CA ASP A 81 0.09 12.75 10.49
C ASP A 81 -0.83 13.15 11.67
N LEU A 82 -0.89 12.34 12.73
CA LEU A 82 -1.65 12.68 13.93
C LEU A 82 -1.14 13.96 14.60
N VAL A 83 0.19 14.14 14.71
CA VAL A 83 0.78 15.37 15.23
C VAL A 83 0.47 16.56 14.31
N LYS A 84 0.64 16.38 12.99
CA LYS A 84 0.41 17.43 12.00
C LYS A 84 -1.03 17.97 12.02
N TYR A 85 -2.00 17.09 12.24
CA TYR A 85 -3.42 17.42 12.19
C TYR A 85 -4.10 17.40 13.57
N GLN A 86 -3.34 17.44 14.67
CA GLN A 86 -3.88 17.24 16.03
C GLN A 86 -5.06 18.16 16.40
N THR A 87 -5.15 19.36 15.81
CA THR A 87 -6.23 20.33 16.06
C THR A 87 -7.45 20.15 15.15
N ASN A 88 -7.28 19.46 14.02
CA ASN A 88 -8.29 19.34 12.97
C ASN A 88 -8.53 17.89 12.55
N ALA A 89 -8.06 16.93 13.34
CA ALA A 89 -8.27 15.51 13.11
C ALA A 89 -9.49 15.05 13.88
N ILE A 90 -10.39 14.34 13.20
CA ILE A 90 -11.47 13.62 13.85
C ILE A 90 -11.05 12.16 13.94
N ILE A 91 -11.03 11.62 15.16
CA ILE A 91 -10.83 10.21 15.43
C ILE A 91 -12.21 9.61 15.67
N VAL A 92 -12.68 8.80 14.72
CA VAL A 92 -13.97 8.10 14.82
C VAL A 92 -13.70 6.66 15.21
N ASN A 93 -14.30 6.23 16.31
CA ASN A 93 -14.31 4.84 16.74
C ASN A 93 -15.53 4.16 16.09
N ILE A 94 -15.34 3.42 15.00
CA ILE A 94 -16.42 2.66 14.39
C ILE A 94 -16.48 1.33 15.12
N ASP A 95 -17.28 1.27 16.17
CA ASP A 95 -17.58 0.03 16.88
C ASP A 95 -18.48 -0.87 16.02
N ASP A 96 -18.39 -2.18 16.25
CA ASP A 96 -19.03 -3.27 15.51
C ASP A 96 -20.30 -2.85 14.75
N TYR A 97 -20.19 -2.74 13.42
CA TYR A 97 -21.27 -2.36 12.50
C TYR A 97 -22.54 -3.22 12.67
N HIS A 98 -22.42 -4.44 13.21
CA HIS A 98 -23.55 -5.34 13.42
C HIS A 98 -24.34 -5.11 14.73
N ASN A 99 -23.91 -4.19 15.60
CA ASN A 99 -24.47 -4.04 16.95
C ASN A 99 -25.52 -2.91 17.11
N ILE A 100 -25.78 -2.12 16.06
CA ILE A 100 -26.68 -0.95 16.10
C ILE A 100 -28.10 -1.20 15.56
N HIS A 101 -28.37 -2.35 14.92
CA HIS A 101 -29.68 -2.66 14.32
C HIS A 101 -30.49 -3.72 15.07
N GLY A 102 -30.08 -4.16 16.27
CA GLY A 102 -30.83 -5.14 17.07
C GLY A 102 -30.86 -4.80 18.57
N LEU A 103 -32.05 -4.83 19.17
CA LEU A 103 -32.22 -4.86 20.62
C LEU A 103 -31.58 -6.16 21.17
N ARG A 104 -30.44 -6.05 21.86
CA ARG A 104 -29.78 -7.19 22.49
C ARG A 104 -29.59 -6.95 23.98
N ILE A 105 -30.08 -7.87 24.80
CA ILE A 105 -29.78 -7.92 26.23
C ILE A 105 -28.40 -8.59 26.38
N PRO A 106 -27.40 -7.95 27.00
CA PRO A 106 -26.08 -8.55 27.16
C PRO A 106 -26.16 -9.79 28.07
N THR A 107 -26.05 -10.98 27.48
CA THR A 107 -25.82 -12.21 28.25
C THR A 107 -24.31 -12.40 28.37
N THR A 108 -23.81 -12.53 29.60
CA THR A 108 -22.42 -12.35 30.05
C THR A 108 -21.37 -13.36 29.53
N THR A 109 -21.55 -13.95 28.35
CA THR A 109 -20.69 -15.04 27.85
C THR A 109 -20.37 -15.00 26.35
N SER A 110 -20.70 -13.93 25.63
CA SER A 110 -20.27 -13.76 24.24
C SER A 110 -19.01 -12.88 24.16
N THR A 111 -17.83 -13.49 24.06
CA THR A 111 -16.60 -12.77 23.67
C THR A 111 -16.67 -12.44 22.17
N SER A 112 -16.56 -11.17 21.83
CA SER A 112 -16.44 -10.68 20.45
C SER A 112 -15.25 -11.34 19.73
N THR A 113 -15.51 -11.99 18.60
CA THR A 113 -14.47 -12.46 17.66
C THR A 113 -13.80 -11.29 16.92
N VAL A 114 -12.65 -11.50 16.26
CA VAL A 114 -11.93 -10.48 15.46
C VAL A 114 -12.80 -9.86 14.34
N ALA A 115 -13.91 -10.51 13.97
CA ALA A 115 -14.93 -9.95 13.06
C ALA A 115 -15.67 -8.72 13.63
N HIS A 116 -15.57 -8.49 14.94
CA HIS A 116 -16.19 -7.37 15.67
C HIS A 116 -15.18 -6.25 15.98
N MET A 117 -14.06 -6.20 15.25
CA MET A 117 -13.04 -5.18 15.51
C MET A 117 -13.54 -3.80 15.14
N THR A 118 -13.55 -2.96 16.17
CA THR A 118 -13.66 -1.53 16.09
C THR A 118 -12.60 -0.94 15.14
N THR A 119 -13.01 -0.26 14.08
CA THR A 119 -12.09 0.43 13.17
C THR A 119 -11.96 1.89 13.60
N VAL A 120 -10.74 2.30 13.96
CA VAL A 120 -10.43 3.71 14.27
C VAL A 120 -10.08 4.43 12.97
N LEU A 121 -10.93 5.35 12.54
CA LEU A 121 -10.70 6.19 11.37
C LEU A 121 -10.26 7.58 11.82
N ALA A 122 -9.04 7.97 11.48
CA ALA A 122 -8.53 9.33 11.70
C ALA A 122 -8.61 10.12 10.38
N ILE A 123 -9.50 11.10 10.29
CA ILE A 123 -9.65 11.97 9.11
C ILE A 123 -9.04 13.33 9.44
N PRO A 124 -7.93 13.74 8.78
CA PRO A 124 -7.42 15.09 8.89
C PRO A 124 -8.28 16.05 8.07
N ILE A 125 -8.78 17.13 8.68
CA ILE A 125 -9.61 18.13 7.99
C ILE A 125 -8.88 19.49 7.95
N PRO A 126 -7.98 19.72 6.98
CA PRO A 126 -7.06 20.86 7.01
C PRO A 126 -7.72 22.24 6.94
N THR A 127 -8.98 22.33 6.49
CA THR A 127 -9.65 23.61 6.17
C THR A 127 -10.79 24.00 7.12
N THR A 128 -11.17 23.16 8.08
CA THR A 128 -12.29 23.45 8.98
C THR A 128 -11.82 23.97 10.32
N THR A 129 -12.50 25.01 10.82
CA THR A 129 -12.47 25.39 12.23
C THR A 129 -12.83 24.19 13.10
N ALA A 130 -12.13 24.03 14.23
CA ALA A 130 -12.45 22.99 15.21
C ALA A 130 -13.95 23.06 15.57
N ILE A 131 -14.61 21.89 15.69
CA ILE A 131 -16.02 21.82 16.07
C ILE A 131 -16.17 22.62 17.37
N PRO A 132 -16.98 23.70 17.39
CA PRO A 132 -17.15 24.50 18.59
C PRO A 132 -17.66 23.61 19.71
N LYS A 133 -16.93 23.56 20.83
CA LYS A 133 -17.47 23.02 22.07
C LYS A 133 -18.57 23.98 22.49
N ASN A 134 -19.83 23.53 22.43
CA ASN A 134 -20.98 24.35 22.86
C ASN A 134 -20.72 24.87 24.28
N VAL A 135 -20.56 26.18 24.42
CA VAL A 135 -20.58 26.91 25.69
C VAL A 135 -21.75 27.88 25.57
N GLY A 136 -22.91 27.49 26.11
CA GLY A 136 -24.11 28.33 26.16
C GLY A 136 -25.40 27.52 26.16
N ASP A 137 -26.29 27.86 27.09
CA ASP A 137 -27.49 27.10 27.46
C ASP A 137 -28.51 26.94 26.32
N ASN A 138 -29.04 25.71 26.21
CA ASN A 138 -30.34 25.34 25.62
C ASN A 138 -30.56 25.46 24.10
N VAL A 139 -29.63 24.97 23.28
CA VAL A 139 -30.00 24.40 21.97
C VAL A 139 -29.37 23.03 21.82
N TYR A 140 -30.17 21.97 22.03
CA TYR A 140 -29.85 20.60 21.65
C TYR A 140 -29.87 20.48 20.11
N ALA A 141 -28.91 21.11 19.43
CA ALA A 141 -28.54 20.70 18.09
C ALA A 141 -27.72 19.42 18.27
N ASP A 142 -28.29 18.28 17.89
CA ASP A 142 -27.59 17.02 17.90
C ASP A 142 -26.33 17.16 17.04
N ILE A 143 -25.18 17.22 17.71
CA ILE A 143 -23.85 17.36 17.11
C ILE A 143 -23.56 16.21 16.14
N HIS A 144 -24.30 15.10 16.26
CA HIS A 144 -24.15 13.91 15.43
C HIS A 144 -24.95 13.97 14.12
N ASN A 145 -25.93 14.87 13.96
CA ASN A 145 -26.64 15.02 12.69
C ASN A 145 -27.34 16.39 12.50
N PRO A 146 -26.60 17.52 12.44
CA PRO A 146 -27.18 18.86 12.41
C PRO A 146 -27.98 19.21 11.15
N ARG A 147 -27.94 18.35 10.11
CA ARG A 147 -28.65 18.52 8.84
C ARG A 147 -29.61 17.38 8.49
N ILE A 148 -29.80 16.41 9.39
CA ILE A 148 -30.61 15.21 9.13
C ILE A 148 -30.16 14.54 7.81
N VAL A 149 -28.85 14.33 7.65
CA VAL A 149 -28.31 13.64 6.48
C VAL A 149 -28.66 12.17 6.60
N ASP A 150 -29.33 11.65 5.58
CA ASP A 150 -29.71 10.25 5.46
C ASP A 150 -28.46 9.35 5.37
N SER A 151 -28.40 8.36 6.24
CA SER A 151 -27.29 7.40 6.32
C SER A 151 -27.11 6.61 5.02
N ASP A 152 -28.20 6.33 4.30
CA ASP A 152 -28.16 5.46 3.12
C ASP A 152 -27.47 6.16 1.94
N ILE A 153 -27.65 7.48 1.85
CA ILE A 153 -26.98 8.34 0.85
C ILE A 153 -25.49 8.48 1.16
N LEU A 154 -25.12 8.52 2.44
CA LEU A 154 -23.73 8.58 2.89
C LEU A 154 -23.01 7.26 2.61
N ILE A 155 -23.64 6.13 2.95
CA ILE A 155 -23.10 4.78 2.75
C ILE A 155 -22.86 4.54 1.26
N SER A 156 -23.86 4.78 0.41
CA SER A 156 -23.72 4.59 -1.05
C SER A 156 -22.59 5.45 -1.66
N LYS A 157 -22.44 6.70 -1.23
CA LYS A 157 -21.34 7.58 -1.67
C LYS A 157 -19.96 7.19 -1.15
N ILE A 158 -19.87 6.63 0.05
CA ILE A 158 -18.61 6.15 0.62
C ILE A 158 -18.21 4.83 -0.05
N GLU A 159 -19.16 3.91 -0.24
CA GLU A 159 -18.89 2.64 -0.92
C GLU A 159 -18.45 2.82 -2.38
N CYS A 160 -19.08 3.73 -3.13
CA CYS A 160 -18.63 4.07 -4.48
C CYS A 160 -17.20 4.61 -4.45
N ARG A 161 -16.90 5.60 -3.59
CA ARG A 161 -15.55 6.17 -3.50
C ARG A 161 -14.50 5.14 -3.07
N CYS A 162 -14.78 4.28 -2.10
CA CYS A 162 -13.83 3.26 -1.66
C CYS A 162 -13.57 2.18 -2.72
N ARG A 163 -14.58 1.81 -3.53
CA ARG A 163 -14.38 0.91 -4.68
C ARG A 163 -13.53 1.58 -5.74
N ASP A 164 -13.85 2.82 -6.09
CA ASP A 164 -13.12 3.58 -7.11
C ASP A 164 -11.68 3.84 -6.68
N GLU A 165 -11.42 4.21 -5.42
CA GLU A 165 -10.06 4.43 -4.90
C GLU A 165 -9.23 3.14 -4.86
N LYS A 166 -9.84 1.98 -4.55
CA LYS A 166 -9.14 0.69 -4.59
C LYS A 166 -8.76 0.28 -6.00
N ILE A 167 -9.70 0.38 -6.95
CA ILE A 167 -9.46 0.01 -8.36
C ILE A 167 -8.44 0.98 -8.98
N ASN A 168 -8.70 2.28 -8.89
CA ASN A 168 -7.82 3.31 -9.44
C ASN A 168 -6.45 3.35 -8.74
N GLY A 169 -6.37 2.92 -7.48
CA GLY A 169 -5.10 2.83 -6.74
C GLY A 169 -4.25 1.63 -7.14
N VAL A 170 -4.88 0.51 -7.53
CA VAL A 170 -4.16 -0.66 -8.07
C VAL A 170 -3.73 -0.39 -9.51
N GLU A 171 -4.60 0.20 -10.35
CA GLU A 171 -4.26 0.58 -11.73
C GLU A 171 -3.10 1.59 -11.76
N ARG A 172 -3.17 2.69 -10.98
CA ARG A 172 -2.05 3.65 -10.90
C ARG A 172 -0.73 2.99 -10.49
N ARG A 173 -0.76 2.05 -9.53
CA ARG A 173 0.47 1.39 -9.06
C ARG A 173 1.04 0.42 -10.08
N LEU A 174 0.22 -0.13 -10.96
CA LEU A 174 0.67 -0.94 -12.08
C LEU A 174 1.23 -0.04 -13.18
N ASP A 175 0.52 1.02 -13.54
CA ASP A 175 0.93 1.97 -14.58
C ASP A 175 2.23 2.70 -14.21
N GLU A 176 2.35 3.22 -12.98
CA GLU A 176 3.60 3.84 -12.50
C GLU A 176 4.77 2.86 -12.57
N LYS A 177 4.56 1.58 -12.20
CA LYS A 177 5.63 0.57 -12.26
C LYS A 177 6.01 0.20 -13.69
N VAL A 178 5.07 0.24 -14.63
CA VAL A 178 5.30 -0.02 -16.05
C VAL A 178 6.02 1.15 -16.69
N GLU A 179 5.58 2.37 -16.43
CA GLU A 179 6.14 3.61 -16.98
C GLU A 179 7.55 3.88 -16.44
N GLU A 180 7.77 3.67 -15.14
CA GLU A 180 9.10 3.74 -14.53
C GLU A 180 10.04 2.63 -15.04
N GLY A 181 9.48 1.50 -15.50
CA GLY A 181 10.20 0.44 -16.18
C GLY A 181 10.61 0.84 -17.61
N LEU A 182 9.68 1.44 -18.36
CA LEU A 182 9.89 1.90 -19.73
C LEU A 182 10.91 3.04 -19.82
N ASP A 183 10.80 4.05 -18.96
CA ASP A 183 11.70 5.21 -18.94
C ASP A 183 13.17 4.79 -18.66
N LYS A 184 13.36 3.80 -17.78
CA LYS A 184 14.69 3.22 -17.51
C LYS A 184 15.25 2.45 -18.70
N VAL A 185 14.39 1.78 -19.47
CA VAL A 185 14.80 1.06 -20.70
C VAL A 185 15.15 2.06 -21.79
N GLU A 186 14.33 3.08 -21.99
CA GLU A 186 14.52 4.11 -23.01
C GLU A 186 15.79 4.94 -22.76
N THR A 187 16.02 5.37 -21.51
CA THR A 187 17.28 6.03 -21.10
C THR A 187 18.50 5.17 -21.44
N LYS A 188 18.43 3.85 -21.19
CA LYS A 188 19.54 2.93 -21.51
C LYS A 188 19.75 2.74 -23.01
N ILE A 189 18.68 2.77 -23.81
CA ILE A 189 18.77 2.70 -25.28
C ILE A 189 19.49 3.94 -25.81
N TYR A 190 19.18 5.13 -25.28
CA TYR A 190 19.88 6.36 -25.66
C TYR A 190 21.36 6.33 -25.28
N GLU A 191 21.70 5.91 -24.06
CA GLU A 191 23.10 5.73 -23.63
C GLU A 191 23.87 4.76 -24.54
N LEU A 192 23.25 3.62 -24.90
CA LEU A 192 23.86 2.64 -25.81
C LEU A 192 24.01 3.17 -27.23
N ARG A 193 23.02 3.91 -27.72
CA ARG A 193 23.06 4.55 -29.04
C ARG A 193 24.23 5.55 -29.12
N ASP A 194 24.39 6.39 -28.10
CA ASP A 194 25.47 7.37 -28.06
C ASP A 194 26.85 6.70 -27.99
N LEU A 195 26.96 5.59 -27.27
CA LEU A 195 28.18 4.77 -27.21
C LEU A 195 28.53 4.15 -28.57
N ILE A 196 27.54 3.63 -29.30
CA ILE A 196 27.71 3.06 -30.64
C ILE A 196 28.09 4.16 -31.65
N MET A 197 27.46 5.33 -31.57
CA MET A 197 27.78 6.47 -32.44
C MET A 197 29.21 6.99 -32.18
N ALA A 198 29.64 7.04 -30.92
CA ALA A 198 31.00 7.43 -30.55
C ALA A 198 32.08 6.43 -31.02
N GLN A 199 31.73 5.15 -31.17
CA GLN A 199 32.63 4.12 -31.73
C GLN A 199 32.69 4.13 -33.26
N ASN A 200 31.65 4.60 -33.95
CA ASN A 200 31.61 4.68 -35.42
C ASN A 200 32.22 5.98 -36.01
N LEU A 201 32.54 6.96 -35.15
CA LEU A 201 33.18 8.24 -35.51
C LEU A 201 34.72 8.23 -35.31
N ARG A 202 35.32 7.07 -35.00
CA ARG A 202 36.77 6.84 -34.93
C ARG A 202 37.18 5.80 -35.96
#